data_AF-A0A350P6V6-F1
#
_entry.id   AF-A0A350P6V6-F1
#
_cell.length_a   1.000
_cell.length_b   1.000
_cell.length_c   1.000
_cell.angle_alpha   90.00
_cell.angle_beta   90.00
_cell.angle_gamma   90.00
#
_symmetry.space_group_name_H-M   'P 1'
#
loop_
_entity.id
_entity.type
_entity.pdbx_description
1 polymer ?
#
loop_
_entity_poly.entity_id
_entity_poly.type
_entity_poly.pdbx_seq_one_letter_code
_entity_poly.pdbx_strand_id
1 'polypeptide(L)'
;MTTVIFSHGKESGPWGSKITTMSKVAEQLGFRVESIDYQDLDSPEARVDRLVENISQQSDTVILVGSSMGGYVSLVAAERTNVVGVFLLAPALSMPGYEVQNYKYAGEVSMVHG
;
A
#
# COMPACT_ATOMS: atom_id res chain seq x y z
N MET A 1 7.99 5.36 16.33
CA MET A 1 8.73 5.58 15.07
C MET A 1 7.70 5.56 13.94
N THR A 2 8.03 5.98 12.71
CA THR A 2 7.10 5.87 11.57
C THR A 2 7.64 4.87 10.56
N THR A 3 6.79 3.95 10.11
CA THR A 3 7.09 2.96 9.08
C THR A 3 6.27 3.24 7.83
N VAL A 4 6.95 3.30 6.68
CA VAL A 4 6.32 3.36 5.36
C VAL A 4 6.29 1.96 4.78
N ILE A 5 5.08 1.46 4.52
CA ILE A 5 4.86 0.12 3.98
C ILE A 5 4.46 0.24 2.51
N PHE A 6 5.25 -0.37 1.63
CA PHE A 6 5.04 -0.36 0.19
C PHE A 6 4.31 -1.61 -0.30
N SER A 7 3.32 -1.40 -1.18
CA SER A 7 2.59 -2.44 -1.89
C SER A 7 2.78 -2.33 -3.40
N HIS A 8 3.36 -3.38 -4.00
CA HIS A 8 3.66 -3.44 -5.42
C HIS A 8 2.44 -3.79 -6.29
N GLY A 9 2.53 -3.49 -7.59
CA GLY A 9 1.52 -3.86 -8.57
C GLY A 9 1.57 -5.35 -8.94
N LYS A 10 0.60 -5.82 -9.73
CA LYS A 10 0.45 -7.24 -10.08
C LYS A 10 1.73 -7.88 -10.67
N GLU A 11 2.30 -7.22 -11.67
CA GLU A 11 3.42 -7.73 -12.49
C GLU A 11 4.82 -7.36 -11.97
N SER A 12 4.90 -6.60 -10.88
CA SER A 12 6.17 -6.17 -10.28
C SER A 12 6.45 -6.96 -8.99
N GLY A 13 7.71 -7.09 -8.60
CA GLY A 13 8.07 -7.57 -7.25
C GLY A 13 8.08 -6.45 -6.19
N PRO A 14 8.30 -6.79 -4.92
CA PRO A 14 8.31 -5.84 -3.80
C PRO A 14 9.28 -4.68 -4.02
N TRP A 15 10.47 -4.95 -4.55
CA TRP A 15 11.50 -3.93 -4.76
C TRP A 15 11.58 -3.40 -6.19
N GLY A 16 10.44 -3.30 -6.87
CA GLY A 16 10.36 -2.68 -8.21
C GLY A 16 10.91 -1.24 -8.23
N SER A 17 11.24 -0.72 -9.42
CA SER A 17 11.94 0.57 -9.59
C SER A 17 11.27 1.77 -8.90
N LYS A 18 9.92 1.82 -8.91
CA LYS A 18 9.13 2.86 -8.24
C LYS A 18 9.31 2.81 -6.71
N ILE A 19 9.14 1.61 -6.13
CA ILE A 19 9.27 1.40 -4.68
C ILE A 19 10.70 1.65 -4.24
N THR A 20 11.70 1.11 -4.95
CA THR A 20 13.12 1.34 -4.63
C THR A 20 13.52 2.83 -4.70
N THR A 21 12.87 3.61 -5.56
CA THR A 21 13.11 5.06 -5.61
C THR A 21 12.47 5.77 -4.42
N MET A 22 11.21 5.44 -4.12
CA MET A 22 10.48 6.07 -3.01
C MET A 22 10.99 5.65 -1.63
N SER A 23 11.49 4.42 -1.48
CA SER A 23 12.05 3.92 -0.23
C SER A 23 13.22 4.79 0.22
N LYS A 24 14.09 5.18 -0.72
CA LYS A 24 15.22 6.09 -0.45
C LYS A 24 14.75 7.44 0.07
N VAL A 25 13.64 7.97 -0.45
CA VAL A 25 13.06 9.22 0.04
C VAL A 25 12.51 9.05 1.45
N ALA A 26 11.80 7.96 1.73
CA ALA A 26 11.29 7.66 3.08
C ALA A 26 12.42 7.49 4.10
N GLU A 27 13.49 6.78 3.74
CA GLU A 27 14.70 6.61 4.56
C GLU A 27 15.39 7.96 4.83
N GLN A 28 15.51 8.83 3.82
CA GLN A 28 16.07 10.18 3.98
C GLN A 28 15.24 11.07 4.92
N LEU A 29 13.93 10.82 5.00
CA LEU A 29 13.03 11.48 5.96
C LEU A 29 13.09 10.84 7.36
N GLY A 30 13.91 9.82 7.57
CA GLY A 30 14.09 9.13 8.84
C GLY A 30 13.02 8.08 9.15
N PHE A 31 12.24 7.66 8.16
CA PHE A 31 11.24 6.61 8.32
C PHE A 31 11.86 5.23 8.14
N ARG A 32 11.28 4.24 8.82
CA ARG A 32 11.52 2.83 8.49
C ARG A 32 10.79 2.49 7.20
N VAL A 33 11.35 1.56 6.43
CA VAL A 33 10.73 1.11 5.18
C VAL A 33 10.53 -0.39 5.21
N GLU A 34 9.32 -0.82 4.87
CA GLU A 34 8.99 -2.20 4.55
C GLU A 34 8.37 -2.28 3.17
N SER A 35 8.64 -3.36 2.45
CA SER A 35 7.95 -3.66 1.19
C SER A 35 7.43 -5.08 1.24
N ILE A 36 6.12 -5.24 1.18
CA ILE A 36 5.47 -6.55 1.29
C ILE A 36 5.53 -7.25 -0.05
N ASP A 37 5.92 -8.53 -0.03
CA ASP A 37 5.91 -9.39 -1.19
C ASP A 37 4.54 -10.07 -1.33
N TYR A 38 3.97 -9.95 -2.53
CA TYR A 38 2.69 -10.53 -2.92
C TYR A 38 2.80 -11.39 -4.18
N GLN A 39 4.00 -11.76 -4.63
CA GLN A 39 4.18 -12.52 -5.87
C GLN A 39 3.53 -13.92 -5.83
N ASP A 40 3.28 -14.45 -4.62
CA ASP A 40 2.56 -15.69 -4.36
C ASP A 40 1.03 -15.53 -4.27
N LEU A 41 0.51 -14.30 -4.39
CA LEU A 41 -0.92 -13.99 -4.25
C LEU A 41 -1.46 -13.31 -5.51
N ASP A 42 -2.32 -14.00 -6.25
CA ASP A 42 -3.01 -13.40 -7.41
C ASP A 42 -4.23 -12.57 -7.04
N SER A 43 -4.91 -12.92 -5.94
CA SER A 43 -6.12 -12.22 -5.48
C SER A 43 -5.76 -10.87 -4.82
N PRO A 44 -6.34 -9.75 -5.30
CA PRO A 44 -6.20 -8.45 -4.65
C PRO A 44 -6.61 -8.47 -3.17
N GLU A 45 -7.66 -9.22 -2.84
CA GLU A 45 -8.22 -9.34 -1.51
C GLU A 45 -7.30 -10.14 -0.58
N ALA A 46 -6.71 -11.23 -1.06
CA ALA A 46 -5.67 -11.94 -0.31
C ALA A 46 -4.46 -11.04 -0.01
N ARG A 47 -4.11 -10.13 -0.94
CA ARG A 47 -3.05 -9.13 -0.70
C ARG A 47 -3.46 -8.10 0.36
N VAL A 48 -4.73 -7.67 0.37
CA VAL A 48 -5.30 -6.81 1.42
C VAL A 48 -5.17 -7.49 2.78
N ASP A 49 -5.60 -8.75 2.89
CA ASP A 49 -5.58 -9.46 4.17
C ASP A 49 -4.14 -9.62 4.70
N ARG A 50 -3.18 -9.94 3.83
CA ARG A 50 -1.76 -9.97 4.20
C ARG A 50 -1.25 -8.60 4.69
N LEU A 51 -1.65 -7.51 4.03
CA LEU A 51 -1.24 -6.17 4.45
C LEU A 51 -1.84 -5.81 5.81
N VAL A 52 -3.13 -6.11 6.03
CA VAL A 52 -3.80 -5.88 7.32
C VAL A 52 -3.13 -6.69 8.44
N GLU A 53 -2.80 -7.95 8.18
CA GLU A 53 -2.07 -8.79 9.13
C GLU A 53 -0.69 -8.20 9.45
N ASN A 54 0.07 -7.79 8.44
CA ASN A 54 1.37 -7.13 8.66
C ASN A 54 1.23 -5.86 9.51
N ILE A 55 0.25 -4.99 9.21
CA ILE A 55 -0.01 -3.76 9.99
C ILE A 55 -0.36 -4.09 11.44
N SER A 56 -1.11 -5.17 11.69
CA SER A 56 -1.48 -5.57 13.07
C SER A 56 -0.29 -5.92 13.95
N GLN A 57 0.85 -6.27 13.36
CA GLN A 57 2.09 -6.58 14.07
C GLN A 57 2.97 -5.33 14.29
N GLN A 58 2.58 -4.18 13.72
CA GLN A 58 3.30 -2.92 13.88
C GLN A 58 2.90 -2.23 15.18
N SER A 59 3.89 -1.83 15.97
CA SER A 59 3.69 -0.98 17.16
C SER A 59 3.92 0.51 16.88
N ASP A 60 4.38 0.83 15.67
CA ASP A 60 4.77 2.15 15.20
C ASP A 60 3.65 2.80 14.36
N THR A 61 3.78 4.10 14.10
CA THR A 61 2.90 4.83 13.18
C THR A 61 3.11 4.33 11.75
N VAL A 62 2.04 4.03 11.02
CA VAL A 62 2.11 3.45 9.67
C VAL A 62 1.61 4.42 8.59
N ILE A 63 2.36 4.54 7.50
CA ILE A 63 1.96 5.16 6.23
C ILE A 63 1.97 4.08 5.17
N LEU A 64 0.93 4.02 4.32
CA LEU A 64 0.88 3.06 3.22
C LEU A 64 1.19 3.73 1.89
N VAL A 65 1.93 3.03 1.02
CA VAL A 65 2.21 3.47 -0.34
C VAL A 65 1.91 2.34 -1.30
N GLY A 66 1.07 2.60 -2.30
CA GLY A 66 0.63 1.55 -3.22
C GLY A 66 0.66 1.99 -4.68
N SER A 67 1.07 1.11 -5.59
CA SER A 67 1.02 1.37 -7.04
C SER A 67 0.16 0.38 -7.82
N SER A 68 -0.68 0.87 -8.73
CA SER A 68 -1.61 0.04 -9.51
C SER A 68 -2.46 -0.85 -8.59
N MET A 69 -2.42 -2.17 -8.74
CA MET A 69 -3.06 -3.12 -7.81
C MET A 69 -2.63 -2.89 -6.35
N GLY A 70 -1.36 -2.57 -6.11
CA GLY A 70 -0.87 -2.21 -4.77
C GLY A 70 -1.55 -0.96 -4.21
N GLY A 71 -1.98 -0.02 -5.07
CA GLY A 71 -2.76 1.14 -4.66
C GLY A 71 -4.16 0.79 -4.18
N TYR A 72 -4.82 -0.17 -4.83
CA TYR A 72 -6.06 -0.76 -4.32
C TYR A 72 -5.84 -1.43 -2.96
N VAL A 73 -4.81 -2.27 -2.87
CA VAL A 73 -4.47 -2.99 -1.63
C VAL A 73 -4.24 -2.04 -0.47
N SER A 74 -3.43 -0.99 -0.67
CA SER A 74 -3.13 0.01 0.37
C SER A 74 -4.38 0.78 0.80
N LEU A 75 -5.23 1.22 -0.14
CA LEU A 75 -6.42 2.00 0.20
C LEU A 75 -7.45 1.16 0.96
N VAL A 76 -7.71 -0.08 0.53
CA VAL A 76 -8.65 -0.97 1.22
C VAL A 76 -8.13 -1.38 2.59
N ALA A 77 -6.82 -1.64 2.74
CA ALA A 77 -6.23 -1.93 4.05
C ALA A 77 -6.34 -0.73 5.00
N ALA A 78 -6.19 0.50 4.50
CA ALA A 78 -6.32 1.71 5.29
C ALA A 78 -7.74 1.90 5.87
N GLU A 79 -8.79 1.42 5.17
CA GLU A 79 -10.16 1.43 5.71
C GLU A 79 -10.36 0.47 6.89
N ARG A 80 -9.49 -0.54 7.00
CA ARG A 80 -9.58 -1.60 8.00
C ARG A 80 -8.61 -1.43 9.16
N THR A 81 -7.71 -0.44 9.09
CA THR A 81 -6.57 -0.30 10.01
C THR A 81 -6.34 1.16 10.41
N ASN A 82 -5.62 1.39 11.52
CA ASN A 82 -5.31 2.73 11.99
C ASN A 82 -3.98 3.23 11.42
N VAL A 83 -3.98 3.59 10.14
CA VAL A 83 -2.83 4.22 9.46
C VAL A 83 -3.02 5.74 9.38
N VAL A 84 -1.93 6.50 9.27
CA VAL A 84 -2.03 7.98 9.25
C VAL A 84 -2.31 8.54 7.86
N GLY A 85 -2.11 7.75 6.80
CA GLY A 85 -2.35 8.19 5.44
C GLY A 85 -1.93 7.16 4.40
N VAL A 86 -2.38 7.40 3.17
CA VAL A 86 -2.05 6.59 2.00
C VAL A 86 -1.55 7.45 0.84
N PHE A 87 -0.48 6.99 0.17
CA PHE A 87 0.05 7.60 -1.04
C PHE A 87 -0.10 6.66 -2.23
N LEU A 88 -0.84 7.09 -3.25
CA LEU A 88 -1.31 6.22 -4.33
C LEU A 88 -0.69 6.61 -5.67
N LEU A 89 -0.09 5.62 -6.35
CA LEU A 89 0.53 5.77 -7.67
C LEU A 89 -0.28 5.02 -8.74
N ALA A 90 -1.02 5.75 -9.56
CA ALA A 90 -1.90 5.21 -10.59
C ALA A 90 -2.70 4.00 -10.10
N PRO A 91 -3.49 4.14 -9.01
CA PRO A 91 -4.09 3.00 -8.33
C PRO A 91 -5.16 2.33 -9.19
N ALA A 92 -5.23 1.00 -9.14
CA ALA A 92 -6.20 0.19 -9.89
C ALA A 92 -7.53 0.11 -9.12
N LEU A 93 -8.14 1.27 -8.87
CA LEU A 93 -9.42 1.38 -8.18
C LEU A 93 -10.57 1.07 -9.14
N SER A 94 -11.65 0.50 -8.60
CA SER A 94 -12.87 0.16 -9.35
C SER A 94 -12.64 -0.76 -10.56
N MET A 95 -11.64 -1.63 -10.48
CA MET A 95 -11.40 -2.65 -11.52
C MET A 95 -12.52 -3.70 -11.50
N PRO A 96 -13.00 -4.15 -12.67
CA PRO A 96 -13.92 -5.28 -12.75
C PRO A 96 -13.33 -6.52 -12.04
N GLY A 97 -14.12 -7.14 -11.17
CA GLY A 97 -13.73 -8.33 -10.42
C GLY A 97 -13.03 -8.07 -9.09
N TYR A 98 -12.76 -6.82 -8.71
CA TYR A 98 -12.30 -6.49 -7.36
C TYR A 98 -13.50 -6.39 -6.43
N GLU A 99 -13.38 -6.86 -5.19
CA GLU A 99 -14.51 -6.89 -4.25
C GLU A 99 -14.94 -5.49 -3.80
N VAL A 100 -13.97 -4.62 -3.50
CA VAL A 100 -14.25 -3.26 -3.02
C VAL A 100 -14.33 -2.30 -4.20
N GLN A 101 -15.52 -1.75 -4.40
CA GLN A 101 -15.81 -0.79 -5.49
C GLN A 101 -16.09 0.63 -4.99
N ASN A 102 -16.33 0.79 -3.68
CA ASN A 102 -16.58 2.08 -3.04
C ASN A 102 -15.59 2.26 -1.89
N TYR A 103 -14.88 3.37 -1.88
CA TYR A 103 -13.85 3.67 -0.89
C TYR A 103 -14.34 4.78 0.05
N LYS A 104 -14.28 4.53 1.36
CA LYS A 104 -14.74 5.41 2.44
C LYS A 104 -13.63 5.82 3.40
N TYR A 105 -12.36 5.60 3.03
CA TYR A 105 -11.23 6.05 3.84
C TYR A 105 -11.29 7.57 4.07
N ALA A 106 -11.35 7.97 5.34
CA ALA A 106 -11.49 9.37 5.74
C ALA A 106 -10.16 10.03 6.17
N GLY A 107 -9.05 9.27 6.15
CA GLY A 107 -7.72 9.78 6.46
C GLY A 107 -7.06 10.48 5.26
N GLU A 108 -5.80 10.87 5.45
CA GLU A 108 -5.05 11.59 4.43
C GLU A 108 -4.78 10.72 3.19
N VAL A 109 -5.13 11.22 2.01
CA VAL A 109 -4.90 10.57 0.72
C VAL A 109 -4.15 11.54 -0.19
N SER A 110 -3.02 11.09 -0.72
CA SER A 110 -2.33 11.76 -1.82
C SER A 110 -2.26 10.82 -3.02
N MET A 111 -2.58 11.32 -4.22
CA MET A 111 -2.62 10.51 -5.43
C MET A 111 -1.85 11.17 -6.56
N VAL A 112 -1.07 10.37 -7.28
CA VAL A 112 -0.45 10.73 -8.55
C VAL A 112 -1.03 9.82 -9.64
N HIS A 113 -1.62 10.42 -10.67
CA HIS A 113 -2.13 9.73 -11.86
C HIS A 113 -1.52 10.37 -13.12
N GLY A 114 -1.38 9.57 -14.18
CA GLY A 114 -0.81 10.00 -15.47
C GLY A 114 -1.85 10.54 -16.44
#